data_AF-A0A2X4PNC1-F1
#
_entry.id   AF-A0A2X4PNC1-F1
#
_cell.length_a   1.000
_cell.length_b   1.000
_cell.length_c   1.000
_cell.angle_alpha   90.00
_cell.angle_beta   90.00
_cell.angle_gamma   90.00
#
_symmetry.space_group_name_H-M   'P 1'
#
loop_
_entity.id
_entity.type
_entity.pdbx_description
1 polymer ?
#
loop_
_entity_poly.entity_id
_entity_poly.type
_entity_poly.pdbx_seq_one_letter_code
_entity_poly.pdbx_strand_id
1 'polypeptide(L)'
;MEKKPCQTVSEAEIIGKSHFKLSHSTPQVRSYPKGEAEAKKASTFAPENGQEPSEEADEQPDIDEIPLVYESSDSSSFEEEDEELPIQGESEYATGIDFERVLEALSVIHRHAHTDAERQRTGDTLSELEGTHLMETLRSDAKRSATIDEIIRARFEELYSGEKA
;
A
#
# COMPACT_ATOMS: atom_id res chain seq x y z
N MET A 1 -45.43 8.20 1.47
CA MET A 1 -44.30 7.89 2.38
C MET A 1 -43.78 9.21 2.90
N GLU A 2 -44.04 9.55 4.16
CA GLU A 2 -43.50 10.76 4.79
C GLU A 2 -41.98 10.65 4.95
N LYS A 3 -41.26 11.70 4.56
CA LYS A 3 -39.81 11.80 4.71
C LYS A 3 -39.52 12.25 6.14
N LYS A 4 -38.81 11.42 6.92
CA LYS A 4 -38.36 11.80 8.26
C LYS A 4 -37.43 13.03 8.17
N PRO A 5 -37.53 13.99 9.10
CA PRO A 5 -36.64 15.15 9.11
C PRO A 5 -35.19 14.71 9.35
N CYS A 6 -34.26 15.25 8.56
CA CYS A 6 -32.84 15.04 8.76
C CYS A 6 -32.44 15.58 10.14
N GLN A 7 -31.74 14.76 10.92
CA GLN A 7 -31.26 15.13 12.24
C GLN A 7 -30.18 16.20 12.12
N THR A 8 -30.42 17.35 12.76
CA THR A 8 -29.42 18.42 12.88
C THR A 8 -28.43 18.01 13.97
N VAL A 9 -27.23 17.59 13.57
CA VAL A 9 -26.12 17.35 14.50
C VAL A 9 -25.54 18.67 15.00
N SER A 10 -25.20 18.72 16.28
CA SER A 10 -24.59 19.92 16.87
C SER A 10 -23.13 20.03 16.45
N GLU A 11 -22.63 21.25 16.27
CA GLU A 11 -21.25 21.49 15.81
C GLU A 11 -20.17 20.97 16.78
N ALA A 12 -20.55 20.69 18.03
CA ALA A 12 -19.70 20.10 19.06
C ALA A 12 -19.53 18.58 18.92
N GLU A 13 -20.40 17.92 18.14
CA GLU A 13 -20.40 16.46 17.94
C GLU A 13 -19.59 16.05 16.69
N ILE A 14 -19.15 17.04 15.89
CA ILE A 14 -18.34 16.81 14.69
C ILE A 14 -16.88 16.62 15.12
N ILE A 15 -16.38 15.38 15.05
CA ILE A 15 -14.96 15.05 15.24
C ILE A 15 -14.20 15.35 13.94
N GLY A 16 -12.97 15.86 14.03
CA GLY A 16 -12.12 16.14 12.87
C GLY A 16 -12.40 17.49 12.19
N LYS A 17 -12.73 18.53 12.95
CA LYS A 17 -12.98 19.87 12.43
C LYS A 17 -11.68 20.44 11.84
N SER A 18 -11.70 20.78 10.55
CA SER A 18 -10.55 21.39 9.88
C SER A 18 -10.38 22.85 10.29
N HIS A 19 -9.17 23.24 10.68
CA HIS A 19 -8.79 24.63 10.97
C HIS A 19 -8.33 25.39 9.72
N PHE A 20 -8.46 24.80 8.54
CA PHE A 20 -8.00 25.39 7.29
C PHE A 20 -8.69 26.74 7.02
N LYS A 21 -7.90 27.82 6.98
CA LYS A 21 -8.33 29.14 6.50
C LYS A 21 -7.79 29.33 5.09
N LEU A 22 -8.68 29.53 4.12
CA LEU A 22 -8.30 29.82 2.75
C LEU A 22 -7.68 31.22 2.67
N SER A 23 -6.35 31.30 2.57
CA SER A 23 -5.63 32.58 2.59
C SER A 23 -5.64 33.33 1.26
N HIS A 24 -6.09 32.71 0.16
CA HIS A 24 -6.18 33.35 -1.15
C HIS A 24 -7.45 32.93 -1.89
N SER A 25 -8.32 33.91 -2.21
CA SER A 25 -9.57 33.67 -2.94
C SER A 25 -9.38 33.55 -4.46
N THR A 26 -8.24 33.97 -5.00
CA THR A 26 -7.99 34.03 -6.44
C THR A 26 -6.55 33.60 -6.76
N PRO A 27 -6.35 32.58 -7.61
CA PRO A 27 -5.01 32.23 -8.07
C PRO A 27 -4.42 33.40 -8.88
N GLN A 28 -3.14 33.68 -8.71
CA GLN A 28 -2.45 34.63 -9.60
C GLN A 28 -2.31 33.97 -10.97
N VAL A 29 -3.17 34.37 -11.91
CA VAL A 29 -3.15 33.88 -13.28
C VAL A 29 -2.20 34.76 -14.10
N ARG A 30 -1.17 34.16 -14.70
CA ARG A 30 -0.30 34.80 -15.70
C ARG A 30 -1.17 35.20 -16.91
N SER A 31 -1.28 36.49 -17.19
CA SER A 31 -1.92 36.95 -18.43
C SER A 31 -0.92 36.84 -19.59
N TYR A 32 -1.21 35.98 -20.56
CA TYR A 32 -0.42 35.89 -21.78
C TYR A 32 -0.74 37.05 -22.73
N PRO A 33 0.25 37.60 -23.45
CA PRO A 33 0.01 38.61 -24.46
C PRO A 33 -0.89 38.03 -25.57
N LYS A 34 -1.92 38.79 -25.93
CA LYS A 34 -2.93 38.44 -26.94
C LYS A 34 -2.33 38.55 -28.34
N GLY A 35 -1.41 37.65 -28.70
CA GLY A 35 -0.69 37.70 -29.98
C GLY A 35 0.04 36.42 -30.38
N GLU A 36 0.03 35.38 -29.55
CA GLU A 36 0.67 34.12 -29.93
C GLU A 36 -0.25 33.38 -30.92
N ALA A 37 0.12 33.39 -32.19
CA ALA A 37 -0.55 32.59 -33.20
C ALA A 37 -0.47 31.11 -32.79
N GLU A 38 -1.57 30.37 -32.87
CA GLU A 38 -1.60 28.93 -32.61
C GLU A 38 -0.48 28.25 -33.41
N ALA A 39 0.59 27.87 -32.71
CA ALA A 39 1.68 27.12 -33.30
C ALA A 39 1.09 25.82 -33.86
N LYS A 40 1.20 25.63 -35.17
CA LYS A 40 0.79 24.38 -35.82
C LYS A 40 1.53 23.25 -35.11
N LYS A 41 0.77 22.40 -34.41
CA LYS A 41 1.29 21.23 -33.69
C LYS A 41 1.96 20.30 -34.70
N ALA A 42 3.28 20.38 -34.83
CA ALA A 42 4.05 19.39 -35.57
C ALA A 42 3.94 18.05 -34.83
N SER A 43 3.97 16.94 -35.58
CA SER A 43 3.97 15.60 -35.01
C SER A 43 5.17 15.42 -34.07
N THR A 44 4.92 15.11 -32.80
CA THR A 44 5.95 14.85 -31.78
C THR A 44 6.62 13.48 -31.92
N PHE A 45 6.12 12.60 -32.79
CA PHE A 45 6.73 11.29 -33.03
C PHE A 45 8.04 11.43 -33.82
N ALA A 46 9.09 10.77 -33.33
CA ALA A 46 10.37 10.68 -34.01
C ALA A 46 10.23 9.93 -35.35
N PRO A 47 10.84 10.42 -36.45
CA PRO A 47 10.93 9.64 -37.69
C PRO A 47 11.81 8.40 -37.46
N GLU A 48 11.40 7.27 -38.03
CA GLU A 48 11.98 5.92 -37.80
C GLU A 48 13.47 5.78 -38.18
N ASN A 49 14.07 6.77 -38.85
CA ASN A 49 15.47 6.73 -39.26
C ASN A 49 16.35 7.68 -38.42
N GLY A 50 16.88 7.13 -37.32
CA GLY A 50 18.27 7.26 -36.83
C GLY A 50 19.03 8.57 -37.01
N GLN A 51 18.42 9.73 -36.80
CA GLN A 51 19.13 11.01 -36.76
C GLN A 51 19.36 11.41 -35.30
N GLU A 52 20.62 11.61 -34.91
CA GLU A 52 20.99 12.07 -33.56
C GLU A 52 20.29 13.40 -33.24
N PRO A 53 19.85 13.60 -31.99
CA PRO A 53 19.20 14.84 -31.59
C PRO A 53 20.23 15.97 -31.68
N SER A 54 19.95 16.97 -32.52
CA SER A 54 20.66 18.24 -32.51
C SER A 54 20.50 18.86 -31.12
N GLU A 55 21.62 19.24 -30.49
CA GLU A 55 21.65 20.05 -29.28
C GLU A 55 21.16 21.48 -29.62
N GLU A 56 19.85 21.63 -29.77
CA GLU A 56 19.23 22.94 -29.77
C GLU A 56 19.24 23.42 -28.33
N ALA A 57 19.93 24.54 -28.08
CA ALA A 57 20.00 25.13 -26.75
C ALA A 57 18.58 25.41 -26.27
N ASP A 58 18.19 24.83 -25.14
CA ASP A 58 16.94 25.16 -24.46
C ASP A 58 16.95 26.67 -24.17
N GLU A 59 16.25 27.46 -24.97
CA GLU A 59 15.93 28.85 -24.66
C GLU A 59 15.05 28.81 -23.41
N GLN A 60 15.69 28.96 -22.24
CA GLN A 60 14.97 29.08 -20.98
C GLN A 60 13.97 30.23 -21.14
N PRO A 61 12.66 30.00 -20.94
CA PRO A 61 11.68 31.06 -21.08
C PRO A 61 12.05 32.19 -20.11
N ASP A 62 12.05 33.42 -20.59
CA ASP A 62 12.31 34.62 -19.77
C ASP A 62 11.15 34.73 -18.77
N ILE A 63 11.38 34.28 -17.55
CA ILE A 63 10.41 34.30 -16.45
C ILE A 63 10.69 35.58 -15.67
N ASP A 64 9.76 36.53 -15.71
CA ASP A 64 9.84 37.70 -14.84
C ASP A 64 9.89 37.23 -13.37
N GLU A 65 10.92 37.65 -12.63
CA GLU A 65 11.01 37.46 -11.18
C GLU A 65 9.91 38.30 -10.50
N ILE A 66 8.70 37.75 -10.41
CA ILE A 66 7.62 38.37 -9.64
C ILE A 66 8.03 38.29 -8.16
N PRO A 67 8.18 39.42 -7.44
CA PRO A 67 8.53 39.39 -6.04
C PRO A 67 7.45 38.66 -5.24
N LEU A 68 7.86 37.59 -4.54
CA LEU A 68 6.99 36.88 -3.61
C LEU A 68 6.76 37.75 -2.38
N VAL A 69 5.75 38.62 -2.43
CA VAL A 69 5.34 39.42 -1.28
C VAL A 69 4.40 38.55 -0.44
N TYR A 70 4.95 37.98 0.63
CA TYR A 70 4.13 37.41 1.70
C TYR A 70 3.62 38.56 2.57
N GLU A 71 2.30 38.64 2.80
CA GLU A 71 1.82 39.44 3.92
C GLU A 71 2.46 38.87 5.20
N SER A 72 3.01 39.78 6.02
CA SER A 72 3.50 39.44 7.36
C SER A 72 2.36 38.75 8.09
N SER A 73 2.45 37.42 8.17
CA SER A 73 1.54 36.63 8.99
C SER A 73 1.80 37.12 10.41
N ASP A 74 0.88 37.91 10.96
CA ASP A 74 0.85 38.18 12.39
C ASP A 74 0.96 36.82 13.04
N SER A 75 2.12 36.56 13.65
CA SER A 75 2.54 35.23 14.07
C SER A 75 1.56 34.80 15.15
N SER A 76 0.47 34.13 14.76
CA SER A 76 -0.28 33.35 15.72
C SER A 76 0.72 32.37 16.26
N SER A 77 1.03 32.51 17.54
CA SER A 77 1.81 31.56 18.33
C SER A 77 1.18 30.20 18.12
N PHE A 78 1.61 29.48 17.09
CA PHE A 78 1.38 28.07 16.97
C PHE A 78 2.26 27.49 18.06
N GLU A 79 1.64 27.21 19.20
CA GLU A 79 2.21 26.26 20.14
C GLU A 79 2.56 25.02 19.27
N GLU A 80 3.84 24.66 19.21
CA GLU A 80 4.23 23.33 18.75
C GLU A 80 3.62 22.35 19.76
N GLU A 81 2.35 22.01 19.56
CA GLU A 81 1.77 20.82 20.18
C GLU A 81 2.50 19.66 19.48
N ASP A 82 3.57 19.19 20.12
CA ASP A 82 4.11 17.87 19.88
C ASP A 82 2.95 16.90 20.07
N GLU A 83 2.29 16.53 18.98
CA GLU A 83 1.34 15.41 18.95
C GLU A 83 2.16 14.12 19.15
N GLU A 84 2.63 13.89 20.37
CA GLU A 84 3.04 12.58 20.83
C GLU A 84 1.79 11.69 20.78
N LEU A 85 1.58 11.05 19.63
CA LEU A 85 0.61 9.98 19.50
C LEU A 85 0.94 8.96 20.58
N PRO A 86 0.02 8.65 21.52
CA PRO A 86 0.26 7.58 22.45
C PRO A 86 0.21 6.27 21.66
N ILE A 87 1.38 5.78 21.23
CA ILE A 87 1.55 4.37 20.83
C ILE A 87 1.59 3.56 22.14
N GLN A 88 0.53 3.68 22.92
CA GLN A 88 0.31 2.92 24.15
C GLN A 88 -0.79 1.89 23.90
N GLY A 89 -0.63 1.18 22.79
CA GLY A 89 -1.14 -0.17 22.63
C GLY A 89 0.07 -1.07 22.52
N GLU A 90 0.02 -2.25 23.12
CA GLU A 90 0.89 -3.36 22.74
C GLU A 90 0.59 -3.62 21.25
N SER A 91 1.29 -2.93 20.35
CA SER A 91 1.15 -3.19 18.93
C SER A 91 1.86 -4.50 18.69
N GLU A 92 1.16 -5.59 18.96
CA GLU A 92 1.55 -6.92 18.54
C GLU A 92 1.48 -6.89 17.01
N TYR A 93 2.58 -6.47 16.40
CA TYR A 93 2.74 -6.46 14.96
C TYR A 93 2.40 -7.87 14.48
N ALA A 94 1.58 -7.97 13.44
CA ALA A 94 1.28 -9.25 12.82
C ALA A 94 2.60 -9.89 12.36
N THR A 95 3.07 -10.87 13.12
CA THR A 95 4.18 -11.75 12.76
C THR A 95 3.59 -12.79 11.82
N GLY A 96 3.56 -12.45 10.53
CA GLY A 96 3.13 -13.38 9.49
C GLY A 96 4.06 -14.60 9.37
N ILE A 97 3.81 -15.44 8.38
CA ILE A 97 4.66 -16.58 8.07
C ILE A 97 5.72 -16.21 7.04
N ASP A 98 6.97 -16.67 7.24
CA ASP A 98 8.06 -16.42 6.30
C ASP A 98 7.80 -17.09 4.94
N PHE A 99 8.11 -16.39 3.86
CA PHE A 99 7.89 -16.89 2.49
C PHE A 99 8.67 -18.19 2.22
N GLU A 100 9.88 -18.30 2.75
CA GLU A 100 10.76 -19.46 2.59
C GLU A 100 10.14 -20.72 3.21
N ARG A 101 9.47 -20.58 4.37
CA ARG A 101 8.76 -21.69 5.03
C ARG A 101 7.60 -22.18 4.18
N VAL A 102 6.84 -21.24 3.61
CA VAL A 102 5.74 -21.56 2.67
C VAL A 102 6.29 -22.26 1.42
N LEU A 103 7.40 -21.78 0.86
CA LEU A 103 8.01 -22.37 -0.33
C LEU A 103 8.57 -23.78 -0.06
N GLU A 104 9.18 -24.01 1.11
CA GLU A 104 9.60 -25.34 1.55
C GLU A 104 8.40 -26.29 1.61
N ALA A 105 7.32 -25.87 2.28
CA ALA A 105 6.10 -26.66 2.40
C ALA A 105 5.49 -27.02 1.03
N LEU A 106 5.45 -26.06 0.09
CA LEU A 106 4.99 -26.32 -1.28
C LEU A 106 5.88 -27.33 -2.02
N SER A 107 7.20 -27.19 -1.86
CA SER A 107 8.17 -28.10 -2.45
C SER A 107 8.03 -29.51 -1.88
N VAL A 108 7.72 -29.62 -0.59
CA VAL A 108 7.40 -30.88 0.08
C VAL A 108 6.11 -31.45 -0.51
N ILE A 109 4.98 -30.73 -0.48
CA ILE A 109 3.70 -31.24 -1.00
C ILE A 109 3.78 -31.73 -2.46
N HIS A 110 4.61 -31.09 -3.29
CA HIS A 110 4.79 -31.48 -4.69
C HIS A 110 5.69 -32.70 -4.91
N ARG A 111 6.59 -33.05 -3.99
CA ARG A 111 7.38 -34.29 -4.12
C ARG A 111 6.62 -35.43 -3.42
N HIS A 112 7.10 -36.66 -3.61
CA HIS A 112 6.47 -37.87 -3.07
C HIS A 112 7.34 -38.56 -2.01
N ALA A 113 8.47 -37.95 -1.65
CA ALA A 113 9.43 -38.49 -0.71
C ALA A 113 10.05 -37.33 0.08
N HIS A 114 9.94 -37.43 1.41
CA HIS A 114 10.37 -36.43 2.37
C HIS A 114 10.99 -37.11 3.57
N THR A 115 11.96 -36.42 4.18
CA THR A 115 12.46 -36.78 5.50
C THR A 115 11.41 -36.45 6.57
N ASP A 116 11.47 -37.12 7.71
CA ASP A 116 10.55 -36.85 8.81
C ASP A 116 10.67 -35.39 9.31
N ALA A 117 11.88 -34.83 9.28
CA ALA A 117 12.12 -33.43 9.65
C ALA A 117 11.46 -32.42 8.69
N GLU A 118 11.51 -32.68 7.37
CA GLU A 118 10.80 -31.85 6.38
C GLU A 118 9.28 -31.99 6.51
N ARG A 119 8.79 -33.22 6.77
CA ARG A 119 7.38 -33.48 7.04
C ARG A 119 6.91 -32.65 8.24
N GLN A 120 7.70 -32.60 9.31
CA GLN A 120 7.34 -31.88 10.52
C GLN A 120 7.30 -30.36 10.33
N ARG A 121 8.36 -29.77 9.77
CA ARG A 121 8.38 -28.32 9.46
C ARG A 121 7.26 -27.92 8.52
N THR A 122 6.94 -28.78 7.56
CA THR A 122 5.82 -28.59 6.64
C THR A 122 4.49 -28.67 7.39
N GLY A 123 4.33 -29.63 8.30
CA GLY A 123 3.14 -29.75 9.14
C GLY A 123 2.90 -28.51 10.01
N ASP A 124 3.95 -27.94 10.60
CA ASP A 124 3.85 -26.70 11.38
C ASP A 124 3.40 -25.52 10.50
N THR A 125 4.06 -25.35 9.36
CA THR A 125 3.73 -24.32 8.37
C THR A 125 2.29 -24.45 7.87
N LEU A 126 1.82 -25.68 7.60
CA LEU A 126 0.44 -25.94 7.17
C LEU A 126 -0.58 -25.69 8.28
N SER A 127 -0.21 -25.92 9.55
CA SER A 127 -1.07 -25.59 10.69
C SER A 127 -1.23 -24.07 10.83
N GLU A 128 -0.15 -23.31 10.63
CA GLU A 128 -0.20 -21.84 10.63
C GLU A 128 -0.97 -21.26 9.44
N LEU A 129 -0.96 -21.95 8.29
CA LEU A 129 -1.71 -21.55 7.08
C LEU A 129 -3.19 -21.95 7.12
N GLU A 130 -3.67 -22.62 8.18
CA GLU A 130 -5.07 -23.03 8.29
C GLU A 130 -6.01 -21.80 8.25
N GLY A 131 -7.12 -21.92 7.52
CA GLY A 131 -8.07 -20.81 7.33
C GLY A 131 -7.63 -19.72 6.35
N THR A 132 -6.46 -19.86 5.71
CA THR A 132 -6.02 -18.93 4.66
C THR A 132 -6.50 -19.37 3.27
N HIS A 133 -6.68 -18.40 2.36
CA HIS A 133 -7.03 -18.68 0.96
C HIS A 133 -5.97 -19.51 0.22
N LEU A 134 -4.70 -19.42 0.63
CA LEU A 134 -3.63 -20.24 0.09
C LEU A 134 -3.88 -21.73 0.43
N MET A 135 -4.23 -22.04 1.67
CA MET A 135 -4.55 -23.41 2.08
C MET A 135 -5.78 -23.96 1.33
N GLU A 136 -6.82 -23.15 1.16
CA GLU A 136 -7.99 -23.52 0.33
C GLU A 136 -7.59 -23.88 -1.10
N THR A 137 -6.73 -23.05 -1.70
CA THR A 137 -6.22 -23.26 -3.06
C THR A 137 -5.40 -24.53 -3.15
N LEU A 138 -4.55 -24.83 -2.17
CA LEU A 138 -3.76 -26.06 -2.15
C LEU A 138 -4.62 -27.32 -2.04
N ARG A 139 -5.68 -27.25 -1.23
CA ARG A 139 -6.64 -28.36 -1.05
C ARG A 139 -7.61 -28.54 -2.22
N SER A 140 -7.69 -27.60 -3.16
CA SER A 140 -8.53 -27.74 -4.37
C SER A 140 -8.13 -28.93 -5.26
N ASP A 141 -6.87 -29.37 -5.16
CA ASP A 141 -6.33 -30.52 -5.89
C ASP A 141 -6.36 -31.76 -5.02
N ALA A 142 -7.05 -32.81 -5.47
CA ALA A 142 -7.25 -34.02 -4.67
C ALA A 142 -5.94 -34.72 -4.27
N LYS A 143 -4.91 -34.68 -5.13
CA LYS A 143 -3.62 -35.33 -4.85
C LYS A 143 -2.87 -34.54 -3.79
N ARG A 144 -2.81 -33.21 -3.92
CA ARG A 144 -2.19 -32.34 -2.92
C ARG A 144 -2.95 -32.38 -1.60
N SER A 145 -4.28 -32.39 -1.63
CA SER A 145 -5.12 -32.54 -0.44
C SER A 145 -4.82 -33.81 0.33
N ALA A 146 -4.68 -34.95 -0.35
CA ALA A 146 -4.34 -36.22 0.29
C ALA A 146 -2.95 -36.19 0.95
N THR A 147 -1.95 -35.59 0.28
CA THR A 147 -0.61 -35.39 0.86
C THR A 147 -0.66 -34.49 2.09
N ILE A 148 -1.42 -33.39 2.03
CA ILE A 148 -1.61 -32.46 3.16
C ILE A 148 -2.25 -33.19 4.34
N ASP A 149 -3.27 -34.01 4.10
CA ASP A 149 -3.94 -34.80 5.14
C ASP A 149 -2.99 -35.81 5.80
N GLU A 150 -2.11 -36.44 5.03
CA GLU A 150 -1.08 -37.34 5.55
C GLU A 150 -0.10 -36.60 6.47
N ILE A 151 0.40 -35.44 6.03
CA ILE A 151 1.34 -34.62 6.80
C ILE A 151 0.70 -34.14 8.10
N ILE A 152 -0.51 -33.59 8.04
CA ILE A 152 -1.22 -33.08 9.22
C ILE A 152 -1.55 -34.22 10.20
N ARG A 153 -1.97 -35.38 9.68
CA ARG A 153 -2.23 -36.56 10.52
C ARG A 153 -0.98 -37.02 11.24
N ALA A 154 0.15 -37.13 10.54
CA ALA A 154 1.41 -37.55 11.15
C ALA A 154 1.85 -36.58 12.27
N ARG A 155 1.74 -35.27 12.03
CA ARG A 155 2.02 -34.25 13.06
C ARG A 155 1.10 -34.38 14.27
N PHE A 156 -0.19 -34.58 14.04
CA PHE A 156 -1.16 -34.77 15.12
C PHE A 156 -0.85 -36.04 15.92
N GLU A 157 -0.54 -37.14 15.24
CA GLU A 157 -0.12 -38.38 15.89
C GLU A 157 1.14 -38.15 16.73
N GLU A 158 2.16 -37.45 16.24
CA GLU A 158 3.35 -37.12 17.03
C GLU A 158 3.01 -36.32 18.30
N LEU A 159 2.16 -35.28 18.20
CA LEU A 159 1.79 -34.44 19.34
C LEU A 159 0.97 -35.17 20.41
N TYR A 160 0.22 -36.21 20.02
CA TYR A 160 -0.76 -36.86 20.91
C TYR A 160 -0.51 -38.36 21.15
N SER A 161 0.52 -38.97 20.57
CA SER A 161 0.86 -40.38 20.77
C SER A 161 1.57 -40.68 22.10
N GLY A 162 1.88 -39.65 22.90
CA GLY A 162 2.32 -39.82 24.29
C GLY A 162 3.69 -40.48 24.45
N GLU A 163 4.47 -40.63 23.38
CA GLU A 163 5.84 -41.11 23.44
C GLU A 163 6.78 -39.93 23.76
N LYS A 164 6.91 -39.71 25.06
CA LYS A 164 7.92 -38.95 25.79
C LYS A 164 9.16 -38.55 24.96
N ALA A 165 9.44 -37.25 24.93
CA ALA A 165 10.82 -36.74 24.92
C ALA A 165 11.62 -37.27 26.13
#